data_AF-A0A2P5M2G7-F1
#
_entry.id   AF-A0A2P5M2G7-F1
#
_cell.length_a   1.000
_cell.length_b   1.000
_cell.length_c   1.000
_cell.angle_alpha   90.00
_cell.angle_beta   90.00
_cell.angle_gamma   90.00
#
_symmetry.space_group_name_H-M   'P 1'
#
loop_
_entity.id
_entity.type
_entity.pdbx_description
1 polymer ?
#
loop_
_entity_poly.entity_id
_entity_poly.type
_entity_poly.pdbx_seq_one_letter_code
_entity_poly.pdbx_strand_id
1 'polypeptide(L)' 'MDRSLYIAMSGAKQTLLAQTANANNLANANTTGFKADLEQFRSQPVFGAGFPTRVYAQNENPGTNFTA' A
#
# COMPACT_ATOMS: atom_id res chain seq x y z
N MET A 1 11.45 -14.13 17.84
CA MET A 1 11.37 -13.44 16.54
C MET A 1 11.30 -11.94 16.79
N ASP A 2 12.18 -11.16 16.16
CA ASP A 2 12.30 -9.71 16.35
C ASP A 2 11.04 -8.99 15.88
N ARG A 3 10.29 -8.45 16.85
CA ARG A 3 8.97 -7.85 16.63
C ARG A 3 9.05 -6.55 15.83
N SER A 4 10.17 -5.82 15.95
CA SER A 4 10.49 -4.63 15.15
C SER A 4 10.79 -4.99 13.69
N LEU A 5 11.55 -6.08 13.48
CA LEU A 5 11.86 -6.58 12.14
C LEU A 5 10.58 -6.98 11.39
N TYR A 6 9.62 -7.61 12.07
CA TYR A 6 8.31 -7.92 11.47
C TYR A 6 7.57 -6.68 10.98
N ILE A 7 7.51 -5.61 11.79
CA ILE A 7 6.85 -4.36 11.41
C ILE A 7 7.58 -3.69 10.24
N ALA A 8 8.92 -3.62 10.31
CA ALA A 8 9.75 -3.07 9.24
C ALA A 8 9.55 -3.82 7.92
N MET A 9 9.58 -5.15 7.94
CA MET A 9 9.35 -5.99 6.77
C MET A 9 7.92 -5.88 6.23
N SER A 10 6.92 -5.75 7.12
CA SER A 10 5.54 -5.52 6.71
C SER A 10 5.39 -4.18 5.98
N GLY A 11 6.01 -3.10 6.47
CA GLY A 11 6.03 -1.80 5.79
C GLY A 11 6.78 -1.86 4.47
N ALA A 12 7.96 -2.47 4.44
CA ALA A 12 8.76 -2.62 3.22
C ALA A 12 8.00 -3.37 2.11
N LYS A 13 7.27 -4.45 2.46
CA LYS A 13 6.39 -5.16 1.52
C LYS A 13 5.32 -4.23 0.96
N GLN A 14 4.69 -3.41 1.80
CA GLN A 14 3.62 -2.50 1.38
C GLN A 14 4.15 -1.38 0.49
N THR A 15 5.37 -0.88 0.75
CA THR A 15 6.07 0.06 -0.13
C THR A 15 6.35 -0.55 -1.51
N LEU A 16 6.78 -1.81 -1.57
CA LEU A 16 7.00 -2.49 -2.86
C LEU A 16 5.71 -2.65 -3.67
N LEU A 17 4.58 -2.94 -3.01
CA LEU A 17 3.28 -2.99 -3.68
C LEU A 17 2.90 -1.64 -4.29
N ALA A 18 3.06 -0.55 -3.54
CA ALA A 18 2.82 0.80 -4.05
C ALA A 18 3.75 1.15 -5.23
N GLN A 19 5.00 0.70 -5.18
CA GLN A 19 5.95 0.91 -6.27
C GLN A 19 5.54 0.15 -7.54
N THR A 20 5.02 -1.08 -7.43
CA THR A 20 4.47 -1.83 -8.56
C THR A 20 3.27 -1.12 -9.19
N ALA A 21 2.34 -0.59 -8.39
CA ALA A 21 1.20 0.17 -8.89
C ALA A 21 1.65 1.45 -9.62
N ASN A 22 2.60 2.19 -9.05
CA ASN A 22 3.18 3.37 -9.69
C ASN A 22 3.87 3.04 -11.04
N ALA A 23 4.59 1.93 -11.10
CA ALA A 23 5.22 1.46 -12.33
C ALA A 23 4.17 1.10 -13.40
N ASN A 24 3.05 0.47 -12.99
CA ASN A 24 1.95 0.15 -13.90
C ASN A 24 1.28 1.42 -14.45
N ASN A 25 0.99 2.39 -13.57
CA ASN A 25 0.43 3.68 -13.96
C ASN A 25 1.34 4.43 -14.94
N LEU A 26 2.66 4.43 -14.68
CA LEU A 26 3.63 5.07 -15.57
C LEU A 26 3.70 4.37 -16.93
N ALA A 27 3.71 3.04 -16.94
CA ALA A 27 3.75 2.26 -18.17
C ALA A 27 2.52 2.49 -19.07
N ASN A 28 1.36 2.73 -18.46
CA ASN A 28 0.10 2.94 -19.17
C ASN A 28 -0.31 4.42 -19.30
N ALA A 29 0.55 5.36 -18.93
CA ALA A 29 0.22 6.79 -18.93
C ALA A 29 -0.20 7.34 -20.30
N ASN A 30 0.26 6.72 -21.39
CA ASN A 30 -0.08 7.11 -22.77
C ASN A 30 -1.12 6.19 -23.42
N THR A 31 -1.68 5.23 -22.68
CA THR A 31 -2.71 4.32 -23.20
C THR A 31 -4.06 5.04 -23.19
N THR A 32 -4.68 5.21 -24.36
CA THR A 32 -5.97 5.88 -24.48
C THR A 32 -7.05 5.16 -23.65
N GLY A 33 -7.73 5.89 -22.78
CA GLY A 33 -8.78 5.34 -21.91
C GLY A 33 -8.26 4.61 -20.67
N PHE A 34 -6.94 4.60 -20.45
CA PHE A 34 -6.37 4.12 -19.19
C PHE A 34 -6.77 5.04 -18.03
N LYS A 35 -7.06 4.44 -16.88
CA LYS A 35 -7.40 5.14 -15.65
C LYS A 35 -6.40 4.72 -14.58
N ALA A 36 -5.67 5.68 -14.04
CA ALA A 36 -4.60 5.40 -13.09
C ALA A 36 -5.18 5.04 -11.73
N ASP A 37 -4.64 4.02 -11.09
CA ASP A 37 -5.01 3.64 -9.73
C ASP A 37 -4.27 4.51 -8.70
N LEU A 38 -4.99 5.02 -7.70
CA LEU A 38 -4.39 5.78 -6.60
C LEU A 38 -4.12 4.84 -5.43
N GLU A 39 -2.92 4.97 -4.85
CA GLU A 39 -2.49 4.18 -3.70
C GLU A 39 -2.34 5.08 -2.46
N GLN A 40 -2.76 4.58 -1.30
CA GLN A 40 -2.69 5.29 -0.02
C GLN A 40 -2.25 4.35 1.10
N PHE A 41 -1.42 4.86 2.00
CA PHE A 41 -1.05 4.13 3.21
C PHE A 41 -1.98 4.45 4.38
N ARG A 42 -2.51 3.40 5.03
CA ARG A 42 -3.30 3.47 6.25
C ARG A 42 -2.60 2.73 7.39
N SER A 43 -2.68 3.29 8.60
CA SER A 43 -2.25 2.64 9.83
C SER A 43 -3.27 1.60 10.29
N GLN A 44 -2.89 0.31 10.32
CA GLN A 44 -3.75 -0.80 10.73
C GLN A 44 -3.24 -1.47 12.00
N PRO A 45 -4.10 -1.71 13.02
CA PRO A 45 -3.71 -2.43 14.22
C PRO A 45 -3.49 -3.92 13.92
N VAL A 46 -2.55 -4.53 14.65
CA VAL A 46 -2.37 -5.99 14.60
C VAL A 46 -3.39 -6.67 15.51
N PHE A 47 -4.30 -7.45 14.93
CA PHE A 47 -5.27 -8.25 15.68
C PHE A 47 -4.62 -9.51 16.27
N GLY A 48 -4.89 -9.82 17.54
CA GLY A 48 -4.38 -10.99 18.23
C GLY A 48 -4.66 -10.96 19.73
N ALA A 49 -4.30 -12.02 20.46
CA ALA A 49 -4.48 -12.08 21.91
C ALA A 49 -3.62 -11.02 22.64
N GLY A 50 -4.23 -10.27 23.55
CA GLY A 50 -3.58 -9.21 24.35
C GLY A 50 -4.00 -7.79 23.95
N PHE A 51 -3.32 -6.78 24.52
CA PHE A 51 -3.61 -5.37 24.22
C PHE A 51 -3.12 -4.97 22.81
N PRO A 52 -3.88 -4.15 22.06
CA PRO A 52 -3.52 -3.68 20.73
C PRO A 52 -2.44 -2.58 20.82
N THR A 53 -1.20 -3.00 21.04
CA THR A 53 -0.03 -2.11 21.20
C THR A 53 0.73 -1.87 19.90
N ARG A 54 0.27 -2.42 18.77
CA ARG A 54 1.03 -2.50 17.52
C ARG A 54 0.20 -2.03 16.34
N VAL A 55 0.81 -1.20 15.51
CA VAL A 55 0.23 -0.64 14.30
C VAL A 55 1.27 -0.77 13.18
N TYR A 56 0.84 -1.20 11.99
CA TYR A 56 1.68 -1.27 10.79
C TYR A 56 1.06 -0.41 9.68
N ALA A 57 1.88 0.04 8.73
CA ALA A 57 1.39 0.73 7.55
C ALA A 57 0.95 -0.31 6.50
N GLN A 58 -0.28 -0.20 6.01
CA GLN A 58 -0.86 -1.02 4.95
C GLN A 58 -1.12 -0.15 3.73
N ASN A 59 -0.75 -0.63 2.54
CA ASN A 59 -1.13 0.01 1.29
C ASN A 59 -2.57 -0.41 0.92
N GLU A 60 -3.38 0.55 0.53
CA GLU A 60 -4.75 0.38 0.08
C GLU A 60 -4.94 1.18 -1.23
N ASN A 61 -5.83 0.70 -2.10
CA ASN A 61 -6.22 1.39 -3.33
C ASN A 61 -7.57 2.09 -3.09
N PRO A 62 -7.58 3.37 -2.68
CA PRO A 62 -8.81 4.12 -2.41
C PRO A 62 -9.63 4.48 -3.65
N GLY A 63 -9.09 4.31 -4.86
CA GLY A 63 -9.86 4.54 -6.08
C GLY A 63 -9.02 4.81 -7.32
N THR A 64 -9.70 4.83 -8.46
CA THR A 64 -9.10 5.09 -9.76
C THR A 64 -9.35 6.54 -10.17
N ASN A 65 -8.38 7.17 -10.83
CA ASN A 65 -8.52 8.52 -11.35
C ASN A 65 -9.48 8.56 -12.56
N PHE A 66 -10.53 9.38 -12.47
CA PHE A 66 -11.54 9.58 -13.50
C PHE A 66 -11.44 10.94 -14.21
N THR A 67 -10.47 11.80 -13.88
CA THR A 67 -10.30 13.07 -14.60
C THR A 67 -9.84 12.80 -16.02
N ALA A 68 -10.57 13.33 -17.00
CA ALA A 68 -10.29 13.26 -18.42
C ALA A 68 -9.14 14.20 -18.83
#